data_AF-A0A2D5GD87-F1
#
_entry.id   AF-A0A2D5GD87-F1
#
_cell.length_a   1.000
_cell.length_b   1.000
_cell.length_c   1.000
_cell.angle_alpha   90.00
_cell.angle_beta   90.00
_cell.angle_gamma   90.00
#
_symmetry.space_group_name_H-M   'P 1'
#
loop_
_entity.id
_entity.type
_entity.pdbx_description
1 polymer ?
#
loop_
_entity_poly.entity_id
_entity_poly.type
_entity_poly.pdbx_seq_one_letter_code
_entity_poly.pdbx_strand_id
1 'polypeptide(L)' 'MSTFNPITPVQFALKIREMASDSWWVYRHEMGPQGFINPIPRIVFYAQNEEAAQAWIEQQRRTQEGCVILVNN' A
#
# COMPACT_ATOMS: atom_id res chain seq x y z
N MET A 1 17.56 30.08 -12.65
CA MET A 1 17.40 28.69 -13.12
C MET A 1 16.53 27.97 -12.10
N SER A 2 15.33 27.55 -12.46
CA SER A 2 14.47 26.78 -11.55
C SER A 2 15.00 25.36 -11.45
N THR A 3 15.42 24.95 -10.26
CA THR A 3 15.84 23.57 -9.98
C THR A 3 14.64 22.64 -10.22
N PHE A 4 14.75 21.76 -11.20
CA PHE A 4 13.80 20.66 -11.38
C PHE A 4 14.00 19.69 -10.20
N ASN A 5 13.04 19.65 -9.28
CA ASN A 5 12.97 18.58 -8.29
C ASN A 5 12.18 17.45 -8.94
N PRO A 6 12.81 16.35 -9.38
CA PRO A 6 12.06 15.19 -9.80
C PRO A 6 11.20 14.76 -8.62
N ILE A 7 9.87 14.76 -8.80
CA ILE A 7 8.95 14.11 -7.86
C ILE A 7 9.33 12.64 -7.92
N THR A 8 10.08 12.19 -6.94
CA THR A 8 10.43 10.78 -6.81
C THR A 8 9.15 10.07 -6.40
N PRO A 9 8.64 9.10 -7.19
CA PRO A 9 7.46 8.36 -6.81
C PRO A 9 7.75 7.67 -5.47
N VAL A 10 6.97 8.03 -4.45
CA VAL A 10 7.07 7.40 -3.13
C VAL A 10 6.64 5.96 -3.30
N GLN A 11 7.59 5.05 -3.20
CA GLN A 11 7.29 3.62 -3.18
C GLN A 11 6.54 3.30 -1.88
N PHE A 12 5.59 2.39 -1.96
CA PHE A 12 4.90 1.93 -0.78
C PHE A 12 4.48 0.48 -0.96
N ALA A 13 4.41 -0.21 0.17
CA ALA A 13 3.92 -1.57 0.26
C ALA A 13 2.47 -1.57 0.74
N LEU A 14 1.61 -2.37 0.12
CA LEU A 14 0.27 -2.67 0.61
C LEU A 14 0.25 -4.06 1.22
N LYS A 15 -0.43 -4.20 2.37
CA LYS A 15 -0.62 -5.45 3.08
C LYS A 15 -2.07 -5.59 3.53
N ILE A 16 -2.71 -6.68 3.14
CA ILE A 16 -4.05 -7.04 3.61
C ILE A 16 -3.92 -7.79 4.92
N ARG A 17 -4.82 -7.51 5.86
CA ARG A 17 -4.93 -8.27 7.10
C ARG A 17 -6.41 -8.50 7.44
N GLU A 18 -6.73 -9.74 7.74
CA GLU A 18 -7.97 -10.10 8.41
C GLU A 18 -7.88 -9.65 9.88
N MET A 19 -8.85 -8.85 10.32
CA MET A 19 -8.98 -8.39 11.70
C MET A 19 -10.14 -9.08 12.41
N ALA A 20 -11.17 -9.46 11.66
CA ALA A 20 -12.28 -10.33 12.06
C ALA A 20 -12.90 -10.93 10.79
N SER A 21 -13.84 -11.88 10.95
CA SER A 21 -14.47 -12.59 9.83
C SER A 21 -15.04 -11.68 8.75
N ASP A 22 -15.60 -10.53 9.15
CA ASP A 22 -16.15 -9.52 8.24
C ASP A 22 -15.36 -8.20 8.28
N SER A 23 -14.06 -8.26 8.56
CA SER A 23 -13.22 -7.07 8.71
C SER A 23 -11.83 -7.27 8.14
N TRP A 24 -11.65 -6.73 6.93
CA TRP A 24 -10.43 -6.81 6.14
C TRP A 24 -9.82 -5.42 5.99
N TRP A 25 -8.63 -5.24 6.53
CA TRP A 25 -7.96 -3.95 6.57
C TRP A 25 -6.75 -3.97 5.65
N VAL A 26 -6.59 -2.90 4.86
CA VAL A 26 -5.42 -2.73 4.01
C VAL A 26 -4.51 -1.68 4.62
N TYR A 27 -3.30 -2.10 4.92
CA TYR A 27 -2.25 -1.28 5.48
C TYR A 27 -1.31 -0.84 4.36
N ARG A 28 -0.97 0.45 4.34
CA ARG A 28 0.06 1.06 3.52
C ARG A 28 1.29 1.34 4.35
N HIS A 29 2.40 0.80 3.90
CA HIS A 29 3.73 1.03 4.41
C HIS A 29 4.48 1.92 3.43
N GLU A 30 4.75 3.16 3.80
CA GLU A 30 5.55 4.06 2.96
C GLU A 30 7.02 3.60 2.99
N MET A 31 7.66 3.57 1.83
CA MET A 31 9.10 3.31 1.72
C MET A 31 9.81 4.66 1.61
N GLY A 32 10.64 4.95 2.60
CA GLY A 32 11.48 6.13 2.61
C GLY A 32 12.61 6.06 1.58
N PRO A 33 13.31 7.19 1.33
CA PRO A 33 14.53 7.18 0.56
C PRO A 33 15.51 6.18 1.18
N GLN A 34 16.13 5.32 0.37
CA GLN A 34 16.98 4.18 0.75
C GLN A 34 16.27 2.85 1.10
N GLY A 35 14.97 2.72 0.84
CA GLY A 35 14.28 1.42 0.96
C GLY A 35 13.89 1.05 2.41
N PHE A 36 13.98 2.00 3.34
CA PHE A 36 13.45 1.82 4.68
C PHE A 36 11.93 1.82 4.66
N ILE A 37 11.33 0.70 5.08
CA ILE A 37 9.89 0.63 5.30
C ILE A 37 9.56 1.38 6.59
N ASN A 38 8.68 2.38 6.50
CA ASN A 38 8.21 3.11 7.66
C ASN A 38 7.54 2.13 8.64
N PRO A 39 8.00 2.05 9.91
CA PRO A 39 7.49 1.09 10.88
C PRO A 39 6.03 1.34 11.28
N ILE A 40 5.50 2.52 10.99
CA ILE A 40 4.12 2.90 11.31
C ILE A 40 3.26 2.76 10.05
N PRO A 41 2.55 1.62 9.86
CA PRO A 41 1.62 1.49 8.74
C PRO A 41 0.39 2.39 8.93
N ARG A 42 -0.17 2.85 7.82
CA ARG A 42 -1.45 3.57 7.79
C ARG A 42 -2.52 2.68 7.18
N ILE A 43 -3.72 2.69 7.76
CA ILE A 43 -4.87 2.00 7.16
C ILE A 43 -5.37 2.88 6.02
N VAL A 44 -5.45 2.33 4.82
CA VAL A 44 -5.86 3.06 3.61
C VAL A 44 -7.16 2.54 3.02
N PHE A 45 -7.57 1.33 3.39
CA PHE A 45 -8.81 0.75 2.92
C PHE A 45 -9.37 -0.24 3.95
N TYR A 46 -10.70 -0.35 3.95
CA TYR A 46 -11.48 -1.28 4.76
C TYR A 46 -12.49 -1.97 3.86
N ALA A 47 -12.62 -3.28 4.03
CA ALA A 47 -13.64 -4.09 3.40
C ALA A 47 -14.26 -5.07 4.38
N GLN A 48 -15.49 -5.49 4.08
CA GLN A 48 -16.19 -6.52 4.86
C GLN A 48 -15.81 -7.94 4.42
N ASN A 49 -15.20 -8.11 3.25
CA ASN A 49 -14.77 -9.40 2.74
C ASN A 49 -13.39 -9.30 2.10
N GLU A 50 -12.69 -10.44 2.03
CA GLU A 50 -11.35 -10.52 1.45
C GLU A 50 -11.34 -10.09 -0.02
N GLU A 51 -12.33 -10.54 -0.79
CA GLU A 51 -12.42 -10.32 -2.23
C GLU A 51 -12.43 -8.82 -2.58
N ALA A 52 -13.16 -8.01 -1.82
CA ALA A 52 -13.19 -6.56 -1.97
C ALA A 52 -11.85 -5.91 -1.60
N ALA A 53 -11.17 -6.38 -0.55
CA ALA A 53 -9.83 -5.91 -0.20
C ALA A 53 -8.80 -6.26 -1.29
N GLN A 54 -8.86 -7.48 -1.83
CA GLN A 54 -8.00 -7.95 -2.93
C GLN A 54 -8.25 -7.17 -4.22
N ALA A 55 -9.52 -6.96 -4.59
CA ALA A 55 -9.89 -6.20 -5.78
C ALA A 55 -9.38 -4.76 -5.70
N TRP A 56 -9.47 -4.13 -4.53
CA TRP A 56 -8.94 -2.79 -4.31
C TRP A 56 -7.42 -2.74 -4.44
N ILE A 57 -6.70 -3.71 -3.86
CA ILE A 57 -5.25 -3.80 -4.01
C ILE A 57 -4.83 -3.94 -5.48
N GLU A 58 -5.50 -4.82 -6.22
CA GLU A 58 -5.21 -5.04 -7.64
C GLU A 58 -5.49 -3.77 -8.46
N GLN A 59 -6.51 -2.98 -8.09
CA GLN A 59 -6.73 -1.67 -8.67
C GLN A 59 -5.57 -0.70 -8.36
N GLN A 60 -5.10 -0.62 -7.12
CA GLN A 60 -3.95 0.23 -6.76
C GLN A 60 -2.69 -0.15 -7.53
N ARG A 61 -2.44 -1.47 -7.71
CA ARG A 61 -1.32 -1.98 -8.50
C ARG A 61 -1.35 -1.48 -9.95
N ARG A 62 -2.54 -1.34 -10.54
CA ARG A 62 -2.72 -0.87 -11.93
C ARG A 62 -2.64 0.64 -12.06
N THR A 63 -3.07 1.38 -11.04
CA THR A 63 -3.19 2.84 -11.10
C THR A 63 -1.94 3.56 -10.57
N GLN A 64 -1.18 2.95 -9.66
CA GLN A 64 -0.05 3.61 -8.98
C GLN A 64 1.29 2.96 -9.34
N GLU A 65 2.13 3.71 -10.04
CA GLU A 65 3.53 3.37 -10.30
C GLU A 65 4.31 3.34 -8.97
N GLY A 66 4.94 2.22 -8.63
CA GLY A 66 5.69 2.03 -7.38
C GLY A 66 4.91 1.38 -6.22
N CYS A 67 3.72 0.85 -6.49
CA CYS A 67 2.98 0.00 -5.56
C CYS A 67 3.58 -1.41 -5.48
N VAL A 68 3.97 -1.86 -4.29
CA VAL A 68 4.45 -3.22 -4.02
C VAL A 68 3.42 -3.94 -3.14
N ILE A 69 3.05 -5.18 -3.48
CA ILE A 69 2.13 -5.97 -2.65
C ILE A 69 2.94 -6.92 -1.78
N LEU A 70 2.77 -6.84 -0.46
CA LEU A 70 3.35 -7.79 0.48
C LEU A 70 2.40 -8.97 0.62
N VAL A 71 2.73 -10.08 -0.05
CA VAL A 71 2.05 -11.36 0.14
C VAL A 71 2.68 -12.01 1.38
N ASN A 72 1.88 -12.27 2.42
CA ASN A 72 2.35 -13.10 3.53
C ASN A 72 2.53 -14.52 3.00
N ASN A 73 3.75 -15.06 3.11
CA ASN A 73 4.03 -16.49 2.90
C ASN A 73 3.85 -17.27 4.20
#